data_AF-A0A257JG56-F1
#
_entry.id   AF-A0A257JG56-F1
#
_cell.length_a   1.000
_cell.length_b   1.000
_cell.length_c   1.000
_cell.angle_alpha   90.00
_cell.angle_beta   90.00
_cell.angle_gamma   90.00
#
_symmetry.space_group_name_H-M   'P 1'
#
loop_
_entity.id
_entity.type
_entity.pdbx_description
1 polymer ?
#
loop_
_entity_poly.entity_id
_entity_poly.type
_entity_poly.pdbx_seq_one_letter_code
_entity_poly.pdbx_strand_id
1 'polypeptide(L)'
;MVGLKPGTLPDSGARLILSDGAEVSVGGKVQVIGTSSGKETVEMLGGRLSFDASFNSGGDVIDLPGSAAAWTALRSGSSMLLAKGTDTASIPIGTVGTDIAFDNDARMLIFVSGQFKIGAQIIEGSSPAALFG
;
A
#
# COMPACT_ATOMS: atom_id res chain seq x y z
N MET A 1 -22.07 -11.23 -38.02
CA MET A 1 -21.70 -11.02 -36.60
C MET A 1 -20.18 -11.06 -36.54
N VAL A 2 -19.51 -9.91 -36.46
CA VAL A 2 -18.04 -9.85 -36.34
C VAL A 2 -17.72 -10.16 -34.89
N GLY A 3 -17.19 -11.35 -34.61
CA GLY A 3 -16.68 -11.69 -33.29
C GLY A 3 -15.46 -10.81 -33.01
N LEU A 4 -15.59 -9.85 -32.09
CA LEU A 4 -14.45 -9.16 -31.55
C LEU A 4 -13.55 -10.22 -30.89
N LYS A 5 -12.37 -10.46 -31.47
CA LYS A 5 -11.30 -11.18 -30.78
C LYS A 5 -11.09 -10.45 -29.45
N PRO A 6 -11.12 -11.13 -28.28
CA PRO A 6 -10.73 -10.50 -27.03
C PRO A 6 -9.32 -9.98 -27.22
N GLY A 7 -9.18 -8.66 -27.31
CA GLY A 7 -7.87 -8.03 -27.30
C GLY A 7 -7.28 -8.33 -25.94
N THR A 8 -6.08 -8.91 -25.90
CA THR A 8 -5.27 -8.89 -24.68
C THR A 8 -5.15 -7.43 -24.29
N LEU A 9 -5.80 -7.02 -23.20
CA LEU A 9 -5.68 -5.67 -22.68
C LEU A 9 -4.22 -5.49 -22.25
N PRO A 10 -3.41 -4.66 -22.93
CA PRO A 10 -2.05 -4.41 -22.47
C PRO A 10 -2.11 -3.75 -21.09
N ASP A 11 -1.31 -4.26 -20.15
CA ASP A 11 -1.05 -3.74 -18.78
C ASP A 11 -2.11 -2.79 -18.20
N SER A 12 -3.38 -3.22 -18.23
CA SER A 12 -4.52 -2.37 -17.91
C SER A 12 -4.64 -2.19 -16.40
N GLY A 13 -4.93 -0.96 -16.00
CA GLY A 13 -5.12 -0.59 -14.61
C GLY A 13 -6.53 -0.07 -14.35
N ALA A 14 -6.91 -0.04 -13.07
CA ALA A 14 -8.16 0.54 -12.61
C ALA A 14 -7.89 1.68 -11.62
N ARG A 15 -8.93 2.48 -11.36
CA ARG A 15 -8.96 3.46 -10.28
C ARG A 15 -10.13 3.15 -9.37
N LEU A 16 -9.84 3.01 -8.09
CA LEU A 16 -10.82 2.83 -7.02
C LEU A 16 -10.91 4.14 -6.24
N ILE A 17 -12.11 4.68 -6.09
CA ILE A 17 -12.36 5.89 -5.31
C ILE A 17 -13.20 5.47 -4.11
N LEU A 18 -12.68 5.74 -2.92
CA LEU A 18 -13.32 5.38 -1.66
C LEU A 18 -14.22 6.51 -1.17
N SER A 19 -15.21 6.12 -0.37
CA SER A 19 -15.96 7.05 0.48
C SER A 19 -15.34 7.01 1.88
N ASP A 20 -15.61 8.03 2.69
CA ASP A 20 -15.18 8.11 4.10
C ASP A 20 -15.55 6.82 4.84
N GLY A 21 -14.55 6.18 5.47
CA GLY A 21 -14.73 4.96 6.25
C GLY A 21 -15.02 3.70 5.42
N ALA A 22 -14.71 3.70 4.13
CA ALA A 22 -14.89 2.53 3.29
C ALA A 22 -13.99 1.37 3.70
N GLU A 23 -14.55 0.16 3.68
CA GLU A 23 -13.83 -1.11 3.84
C GLU A 23 -13.95 -1.89 2.52
N VAL A 24 -12.81 -2.18 1.89
CA VAL A 24 -12.78 -2.81 0.56
C VAL A 24 -11.64 -3.82 0.45
N SER A 25 -11.87 -4.86 -0.36
CA SER A 25 -10.81 -5.76 -0.81
C SER A 25 -10.54 -5.53 -2.29
N VAL A 26 -9.28 -5.37 -2.67
CA VAL A 26 -8.87 -5.02 -4.04
C VAL A 26 -7.63 -5.78 -4.47
N GLY A 27 -7.61 -6.22 -5.73
CA GLY A 27 -6.46 -6.85 -6.35
C GLY A 27 -6.27 -6.43 -7.79
N GLY A 28 -5.14 -6.83 -8.38
CA GLY A 28 -4.72 -6.41 -9.72
C GLY A 28 -3.94 -5.10 -9.69
N LYS A 29 -3.94 -4.36 -10.81
CA LYS A 29 -3.21 -3.09 -10.94
C LYS A 29 -4.17 -1.92 -10.68
N VAL A 30 -4.13 -1.33 -9.49
CA VAL A 30 -5.13 -0.34 -9.06
C VAL A 30 -4.51 0.88 -8.41
N GLN A 31 -4.95 2.07 -8.83
CA GLN A 31 -4.76 3.29 -8.06
C GLN A 31 -5.93 3.45 -7.08
N VAL A 32 -5.63 3.56 -5.80
CA VAL A 32 -6.61 3.76 -4.73
C VAL A 32 -6.60 5.24 -4.34
N ILE A 33 -7.76 5.89 -4.43
CA ILE A 33 -7.99 7.26 -4.00
C ILE A 33 -8.88 7.20 -2.78
N GLY A 34 -8.32 7.59 -1.64
CA GLY A 34 -9.00 7.63 -0.35
C GLY A 34 -9.65 8.98 -0.11
N THR A 35 -9.94 9.25 1.15
CA THR A 35 -10.49 10.51 1.61
C THR A 35 -9.59 11.17 2.65
N SER A 36 -9.76 12.47 2.89
CA SER A 36 -8.93 13.20 3.87
C SER A 36 -9.44 13.06 5.32
N SER A 37 -10.57 12.39 5.50
CA SER A 37 -11.26 12.13 6.76
C SER A 37 -11.92 10.77 6.66
N GLY A 38 -12.16 10.12 7.79
CA GLY A 38 -12.53 8.72 7.77
C GLY A 38 -11.31 7.85 7.98
N LYS A 39 -11.55 6.62 8.40
CA LYS A 39 -10.52 5.59 8.53
C LYS A 39 -10.87 4.53 7.51
N GLU A 40 -10.23 4.57 6.35
CA GLU A 40 -10.46 3.57 5.32
C GLU A 40 -9.68 2.29 5.62
N THR A 41 -10.27 1.14 5.28
CA THR A 41 -9.59 -0.16 5.35
C THR A 41 -9.50 -0.75 3.95
N VAL A 42 -8.28 -1.01 3.49
CA VAL A 42 -8.02 -1.58 2.17
C VAL A 42 -7.26 -2.89 2.32
N GLU A 43 -7.95 -3.99 2.06
CA GLU A 43 -7.36 -5.33 1.97
C GLU A 43 -6.80 -5.56 0.57
N MET A 44 -5.52 -5.92 0.49
CA MET A 44 -4.85 -6.28 -0.74
C MET A 44 -5.00 -7.78 -1.04
N LEU A 45 -5.74 -8.13 -2.09
CA LEU A 45 -5.86 -9.53 -2.54
C LEU A 45 -4.65 -10.00 -3.36
N GLY A 46 -3.77 -9.07 -3.77
CA GLY A 46 -2.58 -9.30 -4.61
C GLY A 46 -2.51 -8.35 -5.81
N GLY A 47 -1.34 -8.23 -6.44
CA GLY A 47 -1.11 -7.34 -7.58
C GLY A 47 -0.33 -6.07 -7.24
N ARG A 48 -0.65 -4.95 -7.89
CA ARG A 48 0.08 -3.69 -7.75
C ARG A 48 -0.88 -2.57 -7.34
N LEU A 49 -0.82 -2.17 -6.08
CA LEU A 49 -1.60 -1.07 -5.55
C LEU A 49 -0.75 0.18 -5.41
N SER A 50 -1.28 1.33 -5.84
CA SER A 50 -0.70 2.64 -5.54
C SER A 50 -1.74 3.52 -4.87
N PHE A 51 -1.41 4.01 -3.69
CA PHE A 51 -2.28 4.86 -2.88
C PHE A 51 -1.95 6.32 -3.16
N ASP A 52 -2.97 7.17 -3.25
CA ASP A 52 -2.78 8.60 -3.43
C ASP A 52 -2.51 9.31 -2.09
N ALA A 53 -2.26 10.62 -2.14
CA ALA A 53 -1.80 11.38 -1.00
C ALA A 53 -2.78 11.41 0.18
N SER A 54 -4.07 11.09 -0.04
CA SER A 54 -5.06 11.01 1.05
C SER A 54 -4.60 10.11 2.21
N PHE A 55 -3.99 8.97 1.88
CA PHE A 55 -3.50 7.96 2.84
C PHE A 55 -2.31 8.41 3.69
N ASN A 56 -1.69 9.57 3.42
CA ASN A 56 -0.65 10.12 4.29
C ASN A 56 -1.22 10.91 5.49
N SER A 57 -2.53 11.19 5.50
CA SER A 57 -3.18 11.91 6.60
C SER A 57 -3.34 11.04 7.85
N GLY A 58 -3.16 9.73 7.68
CA GLY A 58 -3.14 8.72 8.73
C GLY A 58 -4.52 8.26 9.19
N GLY A 59 -4.54 7.18 9.99
CA GLY A 59 -5.78 6.57 10.48
C GLY A 59 -6.35 5.47 9.58
N ASP A 60 -5.89 5.36 8.35
CA ASP A 60 -6.23 4.25 7.44
C ASP A 60 -5.48 2.96 7.80
N VAL A 61 -6.08 1.84 7.42
CA VAL A 61 -5.53 0.49 7.51
C VAL A 61 -5.31 -0.06 6.11
N ILE A 62 -4.09 -0.50 5.82
CA ILE A 62 -3.76 -1.23 4.60
C ILE A 62 -3.36 -2.64 5.01
N ASP A 63 -4.21 -3.61 4.69
CA ASP A 63 -4.00 -5.02 5.02
C ASP A 63 -3.29 -5.72 3.85
N LEU A 64 -2.07 -6.18 4.12
CA LEU A 64 -1.18 -6.80 3.16
C LEU A 64 -1.10 -8.31 3.44
N PRO A 65 -1.29 -9.14 2.41
CA PRO A 65 -1.35 -10.58 2.61
C PRO A 65 0.03 -11.13 2.99
N GLY A 66 0.05 -12.09 3.91
CA GLY A 66 1.26 -12.75 4.38
C GLY A 66 1.92 -12.04 5.57
N SER A 67 2.92 -12.69 6.15
CA SER A 67 3.64 -12.14 7.29
C SER A 67 4.54 -10.96 6.91
N ALA A 68 4.84 -10.09 7.87
CA ALA A 68 5.72 -8.94 7.67
C ALA A 68 7.07 -9.34 7.03
N ALA A 69 7.69 -10.43 7.51
CA ALA A 69 8.98 -10.92 6.99
C ALA A 69 8.96 -11.37 5.51
N ALA A 70 7.78 -11.59 4.91
CA ALA A 70 7.66 -11.89 3.49
C ALA A 70 7.84 -10.64 2.61
N TRP A 71 7.75 -9.44 3.20
CA TRP A 71 7.81 -8.17 2.50
C TRP A 71 9.17 -7.50 2.64
N THR A 72 9.54 -6.78 1.59
CA THR A 72 10.64 -5.82 1.59
C THR A 72 10.09 -4.41 1.50
N ALA A 73 10.81 -3.45 2.09
CA ALA A 73 10.49 -2.03 2.07
C ALA A 73 11.60 -1.24 1.41
N LEU A 74 11.23 -0.32 0.52
CA LEU A 74 12.12 0.64 -0.11
C LEU A 74 11.49 2.03 -0.05
N ARG A 75 12.23 3.00 0.47
CA ARG A 75 11.80 4.40 0.40
C ARG A 75 11.98 4.92 -1.02
N SER A 76 10.91 5.47 -1.58
CA SER A 76 10.90 6.15 -2.88
C SER A 76 10.30 7.54 -2.71
N GLY A 77 11.16 8.55 -2.58
CA GLY A 77 10.71 9.91 -2.25
C GLY A 77 9.95 9.95 -0.91
N SER A 78 8.70 10.43 -0.95
CA SER A 78 7.79 10.51 0.21
C SER A 78 6.81 9.32 0.29
N SER A 79 7.17 8.19 -0.31
CA SER A 79 6.36 6.96 -0.30
C SER A 79 7.20 5.76 0.11
N MET A 80 6.54 4.78 0.71
CA MET A 80 7.11 3.47 0.97
C MET A 80 6.62 2.51 -0.12
N LEU A 81 7.56 1.89 -0.82
CA LEU A 81 7.28 0.76 -1.70
C LEU A 81 7.47 -0.52 -0.91
N LEU A 82 6.38 -1.24 -0.66
CA LEU A 82 6.38 -2.58 -0.11
C LEU A 82 6.27 -3.61 -1.23
N ALA A 83 7.11 -4.65 -1.22
CA ALA A 83 7.09 -5.69 -2.24
C ALA A 83 7.20 -7.11 -1.66
N LYS A 84 6.39 -8.04 -2.19
CA LYS A 84 6.41 -9.48 -1.93
C LYS A 84 6.20 -10.25 -3.24
N GLY A 85 7.27 -10.85 -3.78
CA GLY A 85 7.19 -11.53 -5.08
C GLY A 85 6.77 -10.57 -6.20
N THR A 86 5.59 -10.81 -6.80
CA THR A 86 5.00 -9.92 -7.82
C THR A 86 4.08 -8.84 -7.25
N ASP A 87 3.78 -8.92 -5.95
CA ASP A 87 2.89 -7.99 -5.27
C ASP A 87 3.65 -6.73 -4.86
N THR A 88 3.05 -5.55 -5.08
CA THR A 88 3.62 -4.27 -4.66
C THR A 88 2.55 -3.33 -4.12
N ALA A 89 2.85 -2.59 -3.05
CA ALA A 89 2.06 -1.50 -2.53
C ALA A 89 2.91 -0.23 -2.41
N SER A 90 2.52 0.85 -3.09
CA SER A 90 3.16 2.17 -2.97
C SER A 90 2.31 3.08 -2.10
N ILE A 91 2.77 3.38 -0.89
CA ILE A 91 1.98 4.03 0.16
C ILE A 91 2.63 5.36 0.54
N PRO A 92 1.95 6.51 0.37
CA PRO A 92 2.43 7.79 0.85
C PRO A 92 2.64 7.82 2.37
N ILE A 93 3.72 8.45 2.81
CA ILE A 93 4.11 8.48 4.23
C ILE A 93 3.80 9.87 4.79
N GLY A 94 3.09 9.92 5.91
CA GLY A 94 2.85 11.16 6.65
C GLY A 94 3.26 11.07 8.11
N THR A 95 2.96 12.13 8.86
CA THR A 95 3.36 12.28 10.27
C THR A 95 2.36 11.74 11.27
N VAL A 96 1.12 11.44 10.85
CA VAL A 96 0.09 10.85 11.71
C VAL A 96 0.25 9.32 11.75
N GLY A 97 0.61 8.72 10.62
CA GLY A 97 0.89 7.30 10.49
C GLY A 97 -0.28 6.50 9.88
N THR A 98 0.06 5.56 9.02
CA THR A 98 -0.86 4.60 8.39
C THR A 98 -0.62 3.22 8.99
N ASP A 99 -1.66 2.50 9.37
CA ASP A 99 -1.50 1.15 9.93
C ASP A 99 -1.35 0.14 8.78
N ILE A 100 -0.22 -0.56 8.75
CA ILE A 100 0.05 -1.65 7.81
C ILE A 100 -0.20 -2.96 8.54
N ALA A 101 -1.31 -3.61 8.23
CA ALA A 101 -1.62 -4.93 8.75
C ALA A 101 -0.95 -6.00 7.89
N PHE A 102 -0.46 -7.03 8.57
CA PHE A 102 0.05 -8.28 8.02
C PHE A 102 -0.67 -9.43 8.71
N ASP A 103 -0.60 -10.64 8.17
CA ASP A 103 -1.26 -11.82 8.77
C ASP A 103 -0.83 -12.09 10.23
N ASN A 104 0.36 -11.62 10.63
CA ASN A 104 0.96 -11.92 11.94
C ASN A 104 1.22 -10.70 12.83
N ASP A 105 1.07 -9.48 12.31
CA ASP A 105 1.46 -8.26 13.01
C ASP A 105 0.81 -7.02 12.38
N ALA A 106 0.73 -5.91 13.11
CA ALA A 106 0.33 -4.62 12.57
C ALA A 106 1.39 -3.57 12.89
N ARG A 107 1.80 -2.80 11.88
CA ARG A 107 2.90 -1.83 11.99
C ARG A 107 2.52 -0.50 11.43
N MET A 108 2.77 0.55 12.21
CA MET A 108 2.57 1.91 11.76
C MET A 108 3.68 2.32 10.78
N LEU A 109 3.30 2.74 9.57
CA LEU A 109 4.14 3.43 8.61
C LEU A 109 4.07 4.93 8.88
N ILE A 110 5.18 5.55 9.25
CA ILE A 110 5.19 6.95 9.72
C ILE A 110 6.51 7.66 9.43
N PHE A 111 6.43 8.97 9.20
CA PHE A 111 7.57 9.88 9.23
C PHE A 111 7.59 10.64 10.56
N VAL A 112 8.59 10.38 11.39
CA VAL A 112 8.69 10.97 12.74
C VAL A 112 10.15 11.20 13.10
N SER A 113 10.45 12.32 13.77
CA SER A 113 11.81 12.67 14.20
C SER A 113 12.85 12.65 13.07
N GLY A 114 12.44 13.01 11.85
CA GLY A 114 13.30 13.02 10.67
C GLY A 114 13.58 11.64 10.08
N GLN A 115 12.85 10.60 10.50
CA GLN A 115 13.05 9.22 10.07
C GLN A 115 11.79 8.63 9.44
N PHE A 116 11.97 7.83 8.39
CA PHE A 116 10.93 6.99 7.80
C PHE A 116 10.92 5.63 8.48
N LYS A 117 9.78 5.26 9.08
CA LYS A 117 9.69 4.06 9.91
C LYS A 117 8.50 3.19 9.52
N ILE A 118 8.69 1.89 9.66
CA ILE A 118 7.60 0.91 9.71
C ILE A 118 7.75 0.12 11.01
N GLY A 119 6.82 0.35 11.95
CA GLY A 119 6.98 -0.05 13.34
C GLY A 119 8.28 0.52 13.93
N ALA A 120 9.12 -0.35 14.50
CA ALA A 120 10.41 0.05 15.06
C ALA A 120 11.53 0.22 14.02
N GLN A 121 11.35 -0.29 12.79
CA GLN A 121 12.39 -0.36 11.77
C GLN A 121 12.50 0.96 11.01
N ILE A 122 13.73 1.47 10.87
CA ILE A 122 14.05 2.66 10.08
C ILE A 122 14.38 2.25 8.64
N ILE A 123 13.78 2.91 7.65
CA ILE A 123 13.92 2.63 6.22
C ILE A 123 14.44 3.89 5.48
N GLU A 124 15.76 4.09 5.49
CA GLU A 124 16.39 5.32 4.94
C GLU A 124 17.16 5.09 3.62
N GLY A 125 17.29 3.84 3.18
CA GLY A 125 18.16 3.44 2.07
C GLY A 125 17.52 3.54 0.68
N SER A 126 18.37 3.49 -0.34
CA SER A 126 18.00 3.37 -1.76
C SER A 126 17.94 1.92 -2.26
N SER A 127 18.05 0.95 -1.35
CA SER A 127 17.96 -0.49 -1.63
C SER A 127 16.87 -1.12 -0.76
N PRO A 128 16.15 -2.15 -1.26
CA PRO A 128 15.13 -2.84 -0.47
C PRO A 128 15.71 -3.43 0.82
N ALA A 129 15.00 -3.22 1.94
CA ALA A 129 15.28 -3.83 3.23
C ALA A 129 14.17 -4.84 3.58
N ALA A 130 14.54 -6.05 4.02
CA ALA A 130 13.55 -6.99 4.54
C ALA A 130 12.92 -6.43 5.83
N LEU A 131 11.61 -6.62 5.98
CA LEU A 131 10.94 -6.29 7.23
C LEU A 131 11.27 -7.32 8.30
N PHE A 132 11.35 -6.89 9.56
CA PHE A 132 11.51 -7.82 10.67
C PHE A 132 10.30 -8.78 10.77
N GLY A 133 10.55 -10.02 11.20
CA GLY A 133 9.51 -11.03 11.43
C GLY A 133 8.82 -10.89 12.76
#